data_AF-A0A973EGE9-F1
#
_entry.id   AF-A0A973EGE9-F1
#
_cell.length_a   1.000
_cell.length_b   1.000
_cell.length_c   1.000
_cell.angle_alpha   90.00
_cell.angle_beta   90.00
_cell.angle_gamma   90.00
#
_symmetry.space_group_name_H-M   'P 1'
#
loop_
_entity.id
_entity.type
_entity.pdbx_description
1 polymer ?
#
loop_
_entity_poly.entity_id
_entity_poly.type
_entity_poly.pdbx_seq_one_letter_code
_entity_poly.pdbx_strand_id
1 'polypeptide(L)'
;MGANKEPHGGELKNLYLPAAEAEAEKARAKDYASWDLTPRQLCDLDLLLNGAFSPLEGFLGEADYDAVCAGMRLVSGVLWPMPITLDVSAEFAGKVAVGDTIALRDQEGVLVATLEVSDNWQPNKEREAEQVFGSTDDTHPAVNYLFNQAGAHYLGGKLRGVEAPTYYDFKGLRESPAEVRARMEKLGWRKVVAFQTRNPLHRAHQELTFRAAREVEANLLIHPVVGMTKPGDIDHFTRVRCYEHVLEQYPEQT
;
A
#
# COMPACT_ATOMS: atom_id res chain seq x y z
N MET A 1 -12.60 26.08 -2.98
CA MET A 1 -11.68 25.27 -3.82
C MET A 1 -10.60 24.72 -2.91
N GLY A 2 -10.53 23.39 -2.80
CA GLY A 2 -9.89 22.67 -1.69
C GLY A 2 -8.39 22.89 -1.60
N ALA A 3 -7.87 22.87 -0.37
CA ALA A 3 -6.45 23.02 -0.02
C ALA A 3 -5.54 21.90 -0.58
N ASN A 4 -6.13 20.77 -0.96
CA ASN A 4 -5.41 19.55 -1.29
C ASN A 4 -5.51 19.22 -2.79
N LYS A 5 -4.43 18.70 -3.38
CA LYS A 5 -4.47 18.10 -4.72
C LYS A 5 -5.49 16.96 -4.76
N GLU A 6 -6.18 16.82 -5.89
CA GLU A 6 -7.13 15.72 -6.09
C GLU A 6 -6.43 14.36 -5.92
N PRO A 7 -7.10 13.35 -5.32
CA PRO A 7 -6.61 11.98 -5.32
C PRO A 7 -6.36 11.47 -6.73
N HIS A 8 -5.44 10.52 -6.86
CA HIS A 8 -5.16 9.90 -8.16
C HIS A 8 -6.40 9.14 -8.66
N GLY A 9 -6.79 9.39 -9.92
CA GLY A 9 -8.07 8.92 -10.47
C GLY A 9 -9.32 9.72 -10.04
N GLY A 10 -9.15 10.84 -9.32
CA GLY A 10 -10.19 11.83 -9.02
C GLY A 10 -10.89 11.65 -7.67
N GLU A 11 -10.89 10.44 -7.10
CA GLU A 11 -11.57 10.13 -5.84
C GLU A 11 -10.66 9.33 -4.91
N LEU A 12 -10.73 9.61 -3.60
CA LEU A 12 -10.04 8.83 -2.58
C LEU A 12 -10.86 7.59 -2.25
N LYS A 13 -10.39 6.42 -2.63
CA LYS A 13 -11.07 5.14 -2.44
C LYS A 13 -10.87 4.59 -1.03
N ASN A 14 -11.73 5.01 -0.10
CA ASN A 14 -11.81 4.36 1.23
C ASN A 14 -12.74 3.15 1.13
N LEU A 15 -12.19 1.96 1.35
CA LEU A 15 -12.88 0.68 1.13
C LEU A 15 -13.45 0.07 2.42
N TYR A 16 -13.38 0.77 3.55
CA TYR A 16 -13.95 0.30 4.80
C TYR A 16 -15.47 0.33 4.77
N LEU A 17 -16.08 -0.79 5.15
CA LEU A 17 -17.52 -0.91 5.31
C LEU A 17 -18.01 -0.04 6.48
N PRO A 18 -19.24 0.50 6.41
CA PRO A 18 -19.91 1.05 7.57
C PRO A 18 -20.00 0.02 8.70
N ALA A 19 -19.95 0.45 9.95
CA ALA A 19 -19.85 -0.44 11.12
C ALA A 19 -20.90 -1.58 11.14
N ALA A 20 -22.16 -1.28 10.80
CA ALA A 20 -23.21 -2.29 10.75
C ALA A 20 -22.99 -3.35 9.65
N GLU A 21 -22.48 -2.94 8.50
CA GLU A 21 -22.14 -3.84 7.38
C GLU A 21 -20.88 -4.65 7.68
N ALA A 22 -19.88 -4.05 8.34
CA ALA A 22 -18.68 -4.74 8.77
C ALA A 22 -19.00 -5.88 9.74
N GLU A 23 -19.89 -5.67 10.72
CA GLU A 23 -20.32 -6.73 11.64
C GLU A 23 -21.10 -7.85 10.93
N ALA A 24 -21.96 -7.50 9.96
CA ALA A 24 -22.62 -8.48 9.12
C ALA A 24 -21.63 -9.28 8.26
N GLU A 25 -20.60 -8.62 7.73
CA GLU A 25 -19.52 -9.26 6.97
C GLU A 25 -18.72 -10.21 7.83
N LYS A 26 -18.35 -9.82 9.06
CA LYS A 26 -17.66 -10.68 10.04
C LYS A 26 -18.45 -11.96 10.32
N ALA A 27 -19.77 -11.87 10.39
CA ALA A 27 -20.62 -13.03 10.61
C ALA A 27 -20.59 -13.99 9.41
N ARG A 28 -20.70 -13.47 8.17
CA ARG A 28 -20.66 -14.27 6.95
C ARG A 28 -19.29 -14.88 6.67
N ALA A 29 -18.22 -14.15 6.98
CA ALA A 29 -16.84 -14.57 6.73
C ALA A 29 -16.37 -15.78 7.55
N LYS A 30 -17.21 -16.30 8.46
CA LYS A 30 -16.98 -17.59 9.15
C LYS A 30 -17.07 -18.78 8.20
N ASP A 31 -17.86 -18.64 7.13
CA ASP A 31 -18.12 -19.71 6.16
C ASP A 31 -17.28 -19.57 4.88
N TYR A 32 -16.51 -18.48 4.76
CA TYR A 32 -15.67 -18.22 3.58
C TYR A 32 -14.37 -19.04 3.64
N ALA A 33 -13.86 -19.40 2.47
CA ALA A 33 -12.47 -19.82 2.36
C ALA A 33 -11.57 -18.68 2.87
N SER A 34 -10.57 -19.02 3.68
CA SER A 34 -9.74 -18.04 4.37
C SER A 34 -8.30 -18.10 3.87
N TRP A 35 -7.73 -16.93 3.61
CA TRP A 35 -6.32 -16.74 3.29
C TRP A 35 -5.66 -15.90 4.38
N ASP A 36 -4.59 -16.44 4.97
CA ASP A 36 -3.76 -15.71 5.93
C ASP A 36 -2.72 -14.90 5.17
N LEU A 37 -2.76 -13.59 5.33
CA LEU A 37 -1.96 -12.65 4.57
C LEU A 37 -0.49 -12.73 4.96
N THR A 38 0.38 -12.68 3.95
CA THR A 38 1.82 -12.45 4.18
C THR A 38 2.05 -11.03 4.72
N PRO A 39 3.18 -10.75 5.38
CA PRO A 39 3.52 -9.39 5.80
C PRO A 39 3.44 -8.35 4.67
N ARG A 40 3.85 -8.74 3.46
CA ARG A 40 3.79 -7.87 2.27
C ARG A 40 2.33 -7.58 1.88
N GLN A 41 1.52 -8.63 1.78
CA GLN A 41 0.12 -8.52 1.41
C GLN A 41 -0.67 -7.69 2.43
N LEU A 42 -0.32 -7.75 3.72
CA LEU A 42 -0.94 -6.91 4.73
C LEU A 42 -0.60 -5.43 4.56
N CYS A 43 0.63 -5.09 4.16
CA CYS A 43 1.00 -3.71 3.79
C CYS A 43 0.23 -3.23 2.56
N ASP A 44 0.14 -4.07 1.52
CA ASP A 44 -0.61 -3.72 0.31
C ASP A 44 -2.11 -3.56 0.60
N LEU A 45 -2.67 -4.45 1.42
CA LEU A 45 -4.07 -4.40 1.85
C LEU A 45 -4.37 -3.13 2.64
N ASP A 46 -3.52 -2.73 3.59
CA ASP A 46 -3.72 -1.48 4.35
C ASP A 46 -3.82 -0.27 3.41
N LEU A 47 -2.88 -0.15 2.47
CA LEU A 47 -2.84 0.96 1.51
C LEU A 47 -3.98 0.92 0.48
N LEU A 48 -4.48 -0.25 0.12
CA LEU A 48 -5.70 -0.41 -0.67
C LEU A 48 -6.92 0.07 0.12
N LEU A 49 -7.10 -0.41 1.35
CA LEU A 49 -8.30 -0.13 2.15
C LEU A 49 -8.42 1.35 2.56
N ASN A 50 -7.30 1.98 2.92
CA ASN A 50 -7.29 3.38 3.36
C ASN A 50 -7.25 4.40 2.18
N GLY A 51 -7.17 3.89 0.95
CA GLY A 51 -7.19 4.70 -0.28
C GLY A 51 -5.85 5.30 -0.70
N ALA A 52 -4.74 4.95 -0.05
CA ALA A 52 -3.40 5.36 -0.50
C ALA A 52 -3.09 4.86 -1.92
N PHE A 53 -3.69 3.73 -2.31
CA PHE A 53 -3.61 3.18 -3.67
C PHE A 53 -4.78 3.55 -4.58
N SER A 54 -5.49 4.66 -4.32
CA SER A 54 -6.48 5.18 -5.28
C SER A 54 -5.86 5.32 -6.67
N PRO A 55 -6.56 4.89 -7.75
CA PRO A 55 -7.98 4.56 -7.80
C PRO A 55 -8.33 3.08 -7.56
N LEU A 56 -7.39 2.26 -7.09
CA LEU A 56 -7.65 0.83 -6.90
C LEU A 56 -8.74 0.62 -5.84
N GLU A 57 -9.65 -0.32 -6.13
CA GLU A 57 -10.71 -0.78 -5.22
C GLU A 57 -10.48 -2.23 -4.74
N GLY A 58 -9.27 -2.74 -4.97
CA GLY A 58 -8.92 -4.12 -4.70
C GLY A 58 -7.59 -4.54 -5.31
N PHE A 59 -7.28 -5.83 -5.22
CA PHE A 59 -6.12 -6.41 -5.91
C PHE A 59 -6.42 -6.48 -7.42
N LEU A 60 -5.41 -6.19 -8.24
CA LEU A 60 -5.58 -6.12 -9.69
C LEU A 60 -6.11 -7.45 -10.24
N GLY A 61 -7.07 -7.35 -11.16
CA GLY A 61 -7.45 -8.45 -12.04
C GLY A 61 -6.42 -8.69 -13.15
N GLU A 62 -6.56 -9.78 -13.88
CA GLU A 62 -5.59 -10.21 -14.90
C GLU A 62 -5.39 -9.13 -15.97
N ALA A 63 -6.48 -8.51 -16.43
CA ALA A 63 -6.43 -7.48 -17.47
C ALA A 63 -5.70 -6.20 -17.01
N ASP A 64 -5.95 -5.73 -15.78
CA ASP A 64 -5.24 -4.57 -15.22
C ASP A 64 -3.78 -4.90 -14.93
N TYR A 65 -3.50 -6.10 -14.44
CA TYR A 65 -2.14 -6.60 -14.25
C TYR A 65 -1.33 -6.59 -15.56
N ASP A 66 -1.90 -7.13 -16.63
CA ASP A 66 -1.26 -7.19 -17.95
C ASP A 66 -1.00 -5.80 -18.53
N ALA A 67 -1.97 -4.88 -18.37
CA ALA A 67 -1.83 -3.49 -18.81
C ALA A 67 -0.74 -2.75 -18.03
N VAL A 68 -0.65 -2.98 -16.71
CA VAL A 68 0.39 -2.41 -15.85
C VAL A 68 1.76 -2.93 -16.25
N CYS A 69 1.92 -4.23 -16.44
CA CYS A 69 3.17 -4.82 -16.90
C CYS A 69 3.57 -4.31 -18.30
N ALA A 70 2.62 -4.15 -19.22
CA ALA A 70 2.93 -3.76 -20.60
C ALA A 70 3.19 -2.25 -20.78
N GLY A 71 2.60 -1.40 -19.94
CA GLY A 71 2.56 0.05 -20.22
C GLY A 71 2.42 0.96 -19.03
N MET A 72 2.60 0.45 -17.80
CA MET A 72 2.47 1.22 -16.56
C MET A 72 1.12 1.94 -16.43
N ARG A 73 0.04 1.32 -16.92
CA ARG A 73 -1.31 1.87 -16.86
C ARG A 73 -2.32 0.78 -16.55
N LEU A 74 -3.37 1.14 -15.84
CA LEU A 74 -4.59 0.33 -15.75
C LEU A 74 -5.27 0.28 -17.13
N VAL A 75 -6.19 -0.67 -17.31
CA VAL A 75 -7.03 -0.78 -18.52
C VAL A 75 -7.82 0.51 -18.76
N SER A 76 -8.18 1.22 -17.69
CA SER A 76 -8.82 2.55 -17.75
C SER A 76 -7.94 3.64 -18.36
N GLY A 77 -6.65 3.39 -18.56
CA GLY A 77 -5.65 4.35 -19.05
C GLY A 77 -4.98 5.18 -17.95
N VAL A 78 -5.45 5.07 -16.71
CA VAL A 78 -4.85 5.74 -15.55
C VAL A 78 -3.44 5.20 -15.30
N LEU A 79 -2.47 6.10 -15.08
CA LEU A 79 -1.08 5.73 -14.79
C LEU A 79 -1.02 4.87 -13.52
N TRP A 80 -0.41 3.69 -13.61
CA TRP A 80 -0.17 2.82 -12.48
C TRP A 80 1.03 1.90 -12.78
N PRO A 81 2.21 2.14 -12.17
CA PRO A 81 3.45 1.50 -12.62
C PRO A 81 3.81 0.19 -11.91
N MET A 82 3.05 -0.24 -10.89
CA MET A 82 3.41 -1.38 -10.05
C MET A 82 2.22 -2.34 -9.86
N PRO A 83 2.32 -3.63 -10.21
CA PRO A 83 1.22 -4.57 -10.00
C PRO A 83 1.00 -4.80 -8.50
N ILE A 84 -0.24 -4.63 -8.05
CA ILE A 84 -0.66 -4.92 -6.67
C ILE A 84 -1.62 -6.12 -6.72
N THR A 85 -1.10 -7.30 -6.44
CA THR A 85 -1.80 -8.59 -6.65
C THR A 85 -1.85 -9.39 -5.35
N LEU A 86 -2.91 -10.19 -5.14
CA LEU A 86 -2.94 -11.16 -4.06
C LEU A 86 -2.40 -12.50 -4.55
N ASP A 87 -1.16 -12.79 -4.21
CA ASP A 87 -0.51 -14.06 -4.55
C ASP A 87 -0.84 -15.18 -3.56
N VAL A 88 -1.33 -16.32 -4.05
CA VAL A 88 -1.75 -17.46 -3.23
C VAL A 88 -1.10 -18.76 -3.68
N SER A 89 -1.17 -19.78 -2.82
CA SER A 89 -0.71 -21.13 -3.18
C SER A 89 -1.62 -21.74 -4.24
N ALA A 90 -1.08 -22.64 -5.07
CA ALA A 90 -1.88 -23.39 -6.05
C ALA A 90 -2.97 -24.23 -5.37
N GLU A 91 -2.70 -24.74 -4.16
CA GLU A 91 -3.68 -25.50 -3.39
C GLU A 91 -4.89 -24.63 -2.98
N PHE A 92 -4.64 -23.40 -2.53
CA PHE A 92 -5.72 -22.48 -2.17
C PHE A 92 -6.48 -22.01 -3.41
N ALA A 93 -5.76 -21.64 -4.47
CA ALA A 93 -6.38 -21.26 -5.75
C ALA A 93 -7.29 -22.35 -6.32
N GLY A 94 -6.93 -23.64 -6.16
CA GLY A 94 -7.77 -24.75 -6.61
C GLY A 94 -9.08 -24.93 -5.84
N LYS A 95 -9.26 -24.25 -4.71
CA LYS A 95 -10.48 -24.28 -3.88
C LYS A 95 -11.37 -23.05 -4.08
N VAL A 96 -10.94 -22.09 -4.89
CA VAL A 96 -11.59 -20.78 -5.06
C VAL A 96 -11.99 -20.59 -6.52
N ALA A 97 -13.27 -20.32 -6.74
CA ALA A 97 -13.82 -19.99 -8.05
C ALA A 97 -14.01 -18.48 -8.23
N VAL A 98 -14.07 -18.03 -9.47
CA VAL A 98 -14.51 -16.66 -9.80
C VAL A 98 -15.94 -16.46 -9.31
N GLY A 99 -16.20 -15.34 -8.65
CA GLY A 99 -17.46 -15.02 -7.98
C GLY A 99 -17.52 -15.44 -6.51
N ASP A 100 -16.57 -16.24 -6.02
CA ASP A 100 -16.48 -16.54 -4.60
C ASP A 100 -16.04 -15.30 -3.80
N THR A 101 -16.45 -15.26 -2.54
CA THR A 101 -15.90 -14.30 -1.56
C THR A 101 -14.97 -15.04 -0.61
N ILE A 102 -13.73 -14.55 -0.48
CA ILE A 102 -12.74 -15.10 0.46
C ILE A 102 -12.51 -14.14 1.62
N ALA A 103 -12.19 -14.70 2.79
CA ALA A 103 -11.77 -13.96 3.97
C ALA A 103 -10.25 -13.73 3.94
N LEU A 104 -9.82 -12.49 4.19
CA LEU A 104 -8.41 -12.11 4.31
C LEU A 104 -8.09 -11.81 5.76
N ARG A 105 -7.18 -12.60 6.34
CA ARG A 105 -6.83 -12.52 7.76
C ARG A 105 -5.39 -12.10 7.98
N ASP A 106 -5.14 -11.40 9.08
CA ASP A 106 -3.76 -11.16 9.52
C ASP A 106 -3.15 -12.42 10.17
N GLN A 107 -1.90 -12.29 10.63
CA GLN A 107 -1.17 -13.40 11.26
C GLN A 107 -1.72 -13.81 12.63
N GLU A 108 -2.55 -12.98 13.26
CA GLU A 108 -3.25 -13.28 14.51
C GLU A 108 -4.63 -13.93 14.25
N GLY A 109 -5.03 -14.07 12.98
CA GLY A 109 -6.31 -14.65 12.55
C GLY A 109 -7.46 -13.65 12.53
N VAL A 110 -7.19 -12.36 12.75
CA VAL A 110 -8.19 -11.29 12.70
C VAL A 110 -8.65 -11.08 11.27
N LEU A 111 -9.96 -10.98 11.05
CA LEU A 111 -10.52 -10.67 9.74
C LEU A 111 -10.28 -9.19 9.42
N VAL A 112 -9.48 -8.91 8.41
CA VAL A 112 -9.15 -7.55 7.98
C VAL A 112 -10.07 -7.10 6.85
N ALA A 113 -10.30 -7.96 5.86
CA ALA A 113 -11.14 -7.66 4.71
C ALA A 113 -11.74 -8.93 4.09
N THR A 114 -12.69 -8.76 3.19
CA THR A 114 -13.12 -9.80 2.26
C THR A 114 -12.82 -9.38 0.83
N LEU A 115 -12.56 -10.37 -0.04
CA LEU A 115 -12.29 -10.18 -1.46
C LEU A 115 -13.35 -10.92 -2.27
N GLU A 116 -14.09 -10.20 -3.11
CA GLU A 116 -14.92 -10.79 -4.15
C GLU A 116 -14.05 -11.07 -5.37
N VAL A 117 -13.80 -12.36 -5.65
CA VAL A 117 -12.82 -12.81 -6.64
C VAL A 117 -13.36 -12.59 -8.05
N SER A 118 -12.71 -11.72 -8.81
CA SER A 118 -13.00 -11.52 -10.24
C SER A 118 -12.18 -12.44 -11.12
N ASP A 119 -10.92 -12.71 -10.75
CA ASP A 119 -9.97 -13.50 -11.54
C ASP A 119 -9.15 -14.43 -10.64
N ASN A 120 -8.81 -15.60 -11.18
CA ASN A 120 -7.90 -16.57 -10.56
C ASN A 120 -7.03 -17.17 -11.67
N TRP A 121 -5.76 -16.76 -11.74
CA TRP A 121 -4.88 -17.12 -12.86
C TRP A 121 -3.44 -17.37 -12.40
N GLN A 122 -2.66 -17.99 -13.27
CA GLN A 122 -1.23 -18.18 -13.08
C GLN A 122 -0.46 -17.13 -13.90
N PRO A 123 0.26 -16.21 -13.26
CA PRO A 123 0.99 -15.15 -13.96
C PRO A 123 2.28 -15.67 -14.60
N ASN A 124 2.74 -15.01 -15.67
CA ASN A 124 4.09 -15.17 -16.17
C ASN A 124 5.06 -14.28 -15.36
N LYS A 125 5.64 -14.85 -14.30
CA LYS A 125 6.57 -14.14 -13.41
C LYS A 125 7.86 -13.67 -14.08
N GLU A 126 8.35 -14.35 -15.11
CA GLU A 126 9.51 -13.87 -15.87
C GLU A 126 9.20 -12.59 -16.63
N ARG A 127 8.02 -12.54 -17.27
CA ARG A 127 7.54 -11.33 -17.93
C ARG A 127 7.35 -10.18 -16.94
N GLU A 128 6.79 -10.45 -15.77
CA GLU A 128 6.65 -9.44 -14.72
C GLU A 128 8.00 -8.89 -14.26
N ALA A 129 8.98 -9.77 -14.02
CA ALA A 129 10.31 -9.39 -13.58
C ALA A 129 11.01 -8.45 -14.59
N GLU A 130 10.99 -8.84 -15.87
CA GLU A 130 11.59 -8.05 -16.95
C GLU A 130 10.88 -6.69 -17.11
N GLN A 131 9.55 -6.66 -17.15
CA GLN A 131 8.82 -5.45 -17.48
C GLN A 131 8.67 -4.47 -16.30
N VAL A 132 8.57 -4.98 -15.08
CA VAL A 132 8.33 -4.16 -13.88
C VAL A 132 9.64 -3.81 -13.17
N PHE A 133 10.54 -4.77 -13.03
CA PHE A 133 11.82 -4.57 -12.31
C PHE A 133 13.00 -4.32 -13.25
N GLY A 134 12.81 -4.45 -14.57
CA GLY A 134 13.87 -4.24 -15.56
C GLY A 134 14.96 -5.31 -15.52
N SER A 135 14.71 -6.44 -14.86
CA SER A 135 15.69 -7.51 -14.66
C SER A 135 15.02 -8.81 -14.24
N THR A 136 15.59 -9.94 -14.67
CA THR A 136 15.27 -11.29 -14.17
C THR A 136 16.31 -11.82 -13.19
N ASP A 137 17.30 -11.01 -12.81
CA ASP A 137 18.34 -11.34 -11.84
C ASP A 137 17.77 -11.48 -10.42
N ASP A 138 17.89 -12.67 -9.83
CA ASP A 138 17.38 -13.00 -8.50
C ASP A 138 18.18 -12.35 -7.36
N THR A 139 19.29 -11.67 -7.66
CA THR A 139 19.94 -10.76 -6.70
C THR A 139 19.15 -9.47 -6.48
N HIS A 140 18.27 -9.09 -7.42
CA HIS A 140 17.35 -7.98 -7.24
C HIS A 140 16.27 -8.36 -6.20
N PRO A 141 16.10 -7.63 -5.09
CA PRO A 141 15.22 -8.06 -3.99
C PRO A 141 13.76 -8.34 -4.39
N ALA A 142 13.20 -7.53 -5.30
CA ALA A 142 11.84 -7.73 -5.76
C ALA A 142 11.69 -8.95 -6.69
N VAL A 143 12.71 -9.23 -7.50
CA VAL A 143 12.76 -10.39 -8.41
C VAL A 143 12.91 -11.67 -7.58
N ASN A 144 13.79 -11.64 -6.57
CA ASN A 144 13.94 -12.71 -5.60
C ASN A 144 12.60 -13.03 -4.93
N TYR A 145 11.91 -12.01 -4.39
CA TYR A 145 10.61 -12.22 -3.77
C TYR A 145 9.61 -12.84 -4.76
N LEU A 146 9.53 -12.30 -5.98
CA LEU A 146 8.59 -12.77 -7.00
C LEU A 146 8.77 -14.27 -7.31
N PHE A 147 10.01 -14.72 -7.51
CA PHE A 147 10.28 -16.11 -7.86
C PHE A 147 10.28 -17.07 -6.66
N ASN A 148 10.78 -16.64 -5.51
CA ASN A 148 11.09 -17.54 -4.39
C ASN A 148 10.09 -17.48 -3.22
N GLN A 149 9.27 -16.43 -3.14
CA GLN A 149 8.35 -16.22 -2.01
C GLN A 149 6.90 -16.05 -2.45
N ALA A 150 6.66 -15.33 -3.55
CA ALA A 150 5.30 -15.08 -4.00
C ALA A 150 4.59 -16.38 -4.41
N GLY A 151 3.31 -16.47 -4.11
CA GLY A 151 2.40 -17.56 -4.49
C GLY A 151 2.40 -17.86 -5.99
N ALA A 152 1.90 -19.04 -6.34
CA ALA A 152 1.90 -19.54 -7.71
C ALA A 152 0.76 -18.96 -8.55
N HIS A 153 -0.33 -18.51 -7.93
CA HIS A 153 -1.52 -17.96 -8.57
C HIS A 153 -1.80 -16.58 -8.01
N TYR A 154 -2.39 -15.71 -8.83
CA TYR A 154 -2.90 -14.42 -8.40
C TYR A 154 -4.42 -14.45 -8.37
N LEU A 155 -4.98 -13.87 -7.31
CA LEU A 155 -6.39 -13.59 -7.17
C LEU A 155 -6.62 -12.09 -7.33
N GLY A 156 -7.44 -11.73 -8.30
CA GLY A 156 -7.91 -10.37 -8.53
C GLY A 156 -9.32 -10.21 -8.01
N GLY A 157 -9.68 -9.00 -7.59
CA GLY A 157 -11.03 -8.79 -7.08
C GLY A 157 -11.21 -7.51 -6.29
N LYS A 158 -12.47 -7.21 -5.96
CA LYS A 158 -12.83 -6.03 -5.17
C LYS A 158 -12.76 -6.32 -3.68
N LEU A 159 -12.22 -5.38 -2.93
CA LEU A 159 -12.08 -5.49 -1.48
C LEU A 159 -13.24 -4.83 -0.74
N ARG A 160 -13.60 -5.41 0.39
CA ARG A 160 -14.48 -4.82 1.39
C ARG A 160 -13.76 -4.84 2.73
N GLY A 161 -13.31 -3.68 3.19
CA GLY A 161 -12.57 -3.53 4.44
C GLY A 161 -13.48 -3.73 5.64
N VAL A 162 -13.09 -4.62 6.54
CA VAL A 162 -13.85 -4.96 7.74
C VAL A 162 -13.22 -4.31 8.97
N GLU A 163 -11.91 -4.41 9.09
CA GLU A 163 -11.14 -3.88 10.21
C GLU A 163 -9.78 -3.39 9.73
N ALA A 164 -9.26 -2.33 10.33
CA ALA A 164 -7.93 -1.85 10.00
C ALA A 164 -6.87 -2.79 10.61
N PRO A 165 -5.75 -3.05 9.91
CA PRO A 165 -4.63 -3.76 10.51
C PRO A 165 -4.18 -3.09 11.81
N THR A 166 -3.97 -3.89 12.86
CA THR A 166 -3.52 -3.36 14.14
C THR A 166 -2.00 -3.24 14.17
N TYR A 167 -1.49 -2.01 14.31
CA TYR A 167 -0.08 -1.73 14.56
C TYR A 167 0.11 -1.34 16.02
N TYR A 168 1.03 -1.98 16.73
CA TYR A 168 1.28 -1.68 18.15
C TYR A 168 2.32 -0.56 18.36
N ASP A 169 3.12 -0.27 17.33
CA ASP A 169 4.18 0.73 17.30
C ASP A 169 3.69 2.04 16.66
N PHE A 170 4.16 3.17 17.20
CA PHE A 170 4.00 4.51 16.60
C PHE A 170 2.58 4.85 16.11
N LYS A 171 1.52 4.38 16.80
CA LYS A 171 0.12 4.52 16.37
C LYS A 171 -0.25 5.94 15.96
N GLY A 172 0.20 6.95 16.72
CA GLY A 172 -0.09 8.36 16.43
C GLY A 172 0.65 8.95 15.21
N LEU A 173 1.60 8.22 14.62
CA LEU A 173 2.35 8.63 13.43
C LEU A 173 1.87 7.93 12.14
N ARG A 174 0.98 6.94 12.25
CA ARG A 174 0.43 6.18 11.13
C ARG A 174 -0.91 6.76 10.70
N GLU A 175 -0.87 7.93 10.08
CA GLU A 175 -2.07 8.59 9.57
C GLU A 175 -2.46 8.09 8.17
N SER A 176 -3.74 7.84 7.95
CA SER A 176 -4.33 7.55 6.65
C SER A 176 -4.29 8.78 5.71
N PRO A 177 -4.46 8.60 4.39
CA PRO A 177 -4.55 9.73 3.47
C PRO A 177 -5.64 10.76 3.84
N ALA A 178 -6.77 10.31 4.40
CA ALA A 178 -7.84 11.17 4.85
C ALA A 178 -7.41 12.02 6.06
N GLU A 179 -6.73 11.42 7.03
CA GLU A 179 -6.23 12.09 8.24
C GLU A 179 -5.12 13.09 7.89
N VAL A 180 -4.16 12.72 7.05
CA VAL A 180 -3.11 13.64 6.58
C VAL A 180 -3.74 14.84 5.85
N ARG A 181 -4.73 14.60 4.98
CA ARG A 181 -5.47 15.67 4.27
C ARG A 181 -6.22 16.60 5.23
N ALA A 182 -6.88 16.05 6.24
CA ALA A 182 -7.58 16.83 7.26
C ALA A 182 -6.60 17.63 8.13
N ARG A 183 -5.45 17.05 8.49
CA ARG A 183 -4.38 17.73 9.21
C ARG A 183 -3.81 18.89 8.41
N MET A 184 -3.50 18.69 7.13
CA MET A 184 -3.03 19.75 6.22
C MET A 184 -4.04 20.90 6.13
N GLU A 185 -5.33 20.60 6.03
CA GLU A 185 -6.39 21.61 6.00
C GLU A 185 -6.47 22.38 7.33
N LYS A 186 -6.42 21.69 8.47
CA LYS A 186 -6.42 22.30 9.80
C LYS A 186 -5.20 23.22 10.03
N LEU A 187 -4.04 22.84 9.50
CA LEU A 187 -2.81 23.64 9.56
C LEU A 187 -2.78 24.75 8.49
N GLY A 188 -3.76 24.81 7.59
CA GLY A 188 -3.79 25.78 6.49
C GLY A 188 -2.75 25.51 5.39
N TRP A 189 -2.18 24.31 5.34
CA TRP A 189 -1.18 23.93 4.33
C TRP A 189 -1.82 23.83 2.94
N ARG A 190 -1.30 24.59 1.98
CA ARG A 190 -1.79 24.64 0.59
C ARG A 190 -0.82 24.02 -0.42
N LYS A 191 0.47 24.08 -0.11
CA LYS A 191 1.55 23.46 -0.88
C LYS A 191 2.36 22.61 0.08
N VAL A 192 2.64 21.39 -0.35
CA VAL A 192 3.38 20.40 0.45
C VAL A 192 4.39 19.71 -0.45
N VAL A 193 5.62 19.61 0.04
CA VAL A 193 6.67 18.75 -0.48
C VAL A 193 6.73 17.52 0.40
N ALA A 194 6.50 16.34 -0.17
CA ALA A 194 6.66 15.08 0.54
C ALA A 194 8.07 14.52 0.34
N PHE A 195 8.71 14.07 1.41
CA PHE A 195 10.02 13.42 1.36
C PHE A 195 9.91 11.96 1.79
N GLN A 196 10.05 11.06 0.81
CA GLN A 196 10.08 9.63 1.00
C GLN A 196 11.47 9.17 1.46
N THR A 197 11.53 8.35 2.51
CA THR A 197 12.78 7.71 2.93
C THR A 197 12.55 6.33 3.54
N ARG A 198 13.58 5.49 3.50
CA ARG A 198 13.68 4.25 4.29
C ARG A 198 14.94 4.21 5.14
N ASN A 199 15.70 5.31 5.20
CA ASN A 199 16.97 5.44 5.90
C ASN A 199 16.92 6.62 6.90
N PRO A 200 17.79 6.65 7.92
CA PRO A 200 17.95 7.83 8.78
C PRO A 200 18.27 9.11 8.00
N LEU A 201 17.78 10.25 8.49
CA LEU A 201 18.07 11.55 7.90
C LEU A 201 19.39 12.10 8.46
N HIS A 202 20.40 12.19 7.59
CA HIS A 202 21.59 13.03 7.82
C HIS A 202 21.38 14.49 7.39
N ARG A 203 22.32 15.36 7.76
CA ARG A 203 22.30 16.81 7.43
C ARG A 203 22.09 17.11 5.95
N ALA A 204 22.65 16.30 5.04
CA ALA A 204 22.43 16.46 3.62
C ALA A 204 20.94 16.35 3.22
N HIS A 205 20.20 15.42 3.83
CA HIS A 205 18.77 15.26 3.58
C HIS A 205 17.98 16.42 4.15
N GLN A 206 18.34 16.90 5.35
CA GLN A 206 17.71 18.07 5.96
C GLN A 206 17.86 19.32 5.08
N GLU A 207 19.07 19.61 4.60
CA GLU A 207 19.32 20.75 3.71
C GLU A 207 18.57 20.59 2.38
N LEU A 208 18.53 19.37 1.82
CA LEU A 208 17.80 19.07 0.59
C LEU A 208 16.29 19.34 0.74
N THR A 209 15.67 18.79 1.76
CA THR A 209 14.22 18.91 1.99
C THR A 209 13.84 20.34 2.34
N PHE A 210 14.63 21.00 3.19
CA PHE A 210 14.43 22.41 3.54
C PHE A 210 14.54 23.31 2.31
N ARG A 211 15.57 23.10 1.48
CA ARG A 211 15.75 23.87 0.24
C ARG A 211 14.60 23.64 -0.73
N ALA A 212 14.17 22.41 -0.93
CA ALA A 212 13.03 22.09 -1.79
C ALA A 212 11.75 22.78 -1.31
N ALA A 213 11.44 22.70 -0.01
CA ALA A 213 10.29 23.36 0.58
C ALA A 213 10.35 24.89 0.40
N ARG A 214 11.52 25.50 0.64
CA ARG A 214 11.73 26.95 0.50
C ARG A 214 11.62 27.45 -0.94
N GLU A 215 12.18 26.71 -1.90
CA GLU A 215 12.19 27.11 -3.32
C GLU A 215 10.79 27.16 -3.94
N VAL A 216 9.84 26.36 -3.44
CA VAL A 216 8.44 26.37 -3.93
C VAL A 216 7.43 26.96 -2.94
N GLU A 217 7.91 27.52 -1.84
CA GLU A 217 7.11 28.08 -0.74
C GLU A 217 6.05 27.08 -0.24
N ALA A 218 6.50 25.89 0.13
CA ALA A 218 5.67 24.77 0.57
C ALA A 218 6.06 24.31 1.97
N ASN A 219 5.13 23.64 2.64
CA ASN A 219 5.41 22.94 3.90
C ASN A 219 6.05 21.58 3.62
N LEU A 220 6.82 21.05 4.55
CA LEU A 220 7.48 19.76 4.42
C LEU A 220 6.71 18.64 5.12
N LEU A 221 6.40 17.57 4.38
CA LEU A 221 5.91 16.30 4.93
C LEU A 221 7.02 15.25 4.85
N ILE A 222 7.66 14.95 5.97
CA ILE A 222 8.59 13.80 6.06
C ILE A 222 7.75 12.54 6.16
N HIS A 223 7.82 11.68 5.14
CA HIS A 223 6.95 10.52 4.98
C HIS A 223 7.79 9.23 4.84
N PRO A 224 8.35 8.72 5.95
CA PRO A 224 9.20 7.54 5.92
C PRO A 224 8.38 6.25 5.75
N VAL A 225 8.95 5.25 5.09
CA VAL A 225 8.35 3.90 5.05
C VAL A 225 8.59 3.17 6.38
N VAL A 226 7.49 2.75 7.01
CA VAL A 226 7.45 1.89 8.20
C VAL A 226 6.61 0.65 7.87
N GLY A 227 7.21 -0.22 7.08
CA GLY A 227 6.69 -1.50 6.61
C GLY A 227 7.85 -2.36 6.12
N MET A 228 7.68 -3.06 5.00
CA MET A 228 8.80 -3.76 4.38
C MET A 228 9.78 -2.79 3.70
N THR A 229 11.06 -2.95 4.01
CA THR A 229 12.17 -2.17 3.43
C THR A 229 13.22 -3.10 2.82
N LYS A 230 14.32 -2.56 2.30
CA LYS A 230 15.34 -3.40 1.67
C LYS A 230 16.00 -4.27 2.75
N PRO A 231 16.26 -5.57 2.49
CA PRO A 231 17.06 -6.38 3.40
C PRO A 231 18.40 -5.72 3.74
N GLY A 232 18.68 -5.60 5.04
CA GLY A 232 19.88 -4.92 5.57
C GLY A 232 19.70 -3.44 5.92
N ASP A 233 18.53 -2.84 5.65
CA ASP A 233 18.23 -1.49 6.13
C ASP A 233 18.13 -1.45 7.68
N ILE A 234 18.38 -0.28 8.27
CA ILE A 234 18.26 -0.06 9.72
C ILE A 234 16.81 -0.28 10.17
N ASP A 235 16.65 -0.89 11.34
CA ASP A 235 15.33 -1.18 11.91
C ASP A 235 14.47 0.08 12.06
N HIS A 236 13.15 -0.10 11.91
CA HIS A 236 12.25 1.04 11.86
C HIS A 236 12.12 1.79 13.19
N PHE A 237 12.31 1.14 14.34
CA PHE A 237 12.28 1.84 15.64
C PHE A 237 13.42 2.84 15.75
N THR A 238 14.62 2.43 15.34
CA THR A 238 15.79 3.33 15.29
C THR A 238 15.56 4.46 14.30
N ARG A 239 15.05 4.16 13.10
CA ARG A 239 14.76 5.19 12.09
C ARG A 239 13.75 6.22 12.57
N VAL A 240 12.63 5.79 13.16
CA VAL A 240 11.58 6.70 13.66
C VAL A 240 12.14 7.61 14.75
N ARG A 241 12.91 7.08 15.71
CA ARG A 241 13.60 7.91 16.72
C ARG A 241 14.56 8.92 16.10
N CYS A 242 15.29 8.54 15.05
CA CYS A 242 16.12 9.50 14.31
C CYS A 242 15.28 10.59 13.64
N TYR A 243 14.11 10.27 13.09
CA TYR A 243 13.24 11.27 12.47
C TYR A 243 12.68 12.25 13.50
N GLU A 244 12.18 11.75 14.64
CA GLU A 244 11.69 12.60 15.74
C GLU A 244 12.77 13.58 16.20
N HIS A 245 14.01 13.12 16.35
CA HIS A 245 15.12 14.00 16.75
C HIS A 245 15.50 15.02 15.66
N VAL A 246 15.50 14.62 14.39
CA VAL A 246 15.83 15.53 13.28
C VAL A 246 14.73 16.58 13.05
N LEU A 247 13.47 16.26 13.37
CA LEU A 247 12.36 17.22 13.29
C LEU A 247 12.60 18.46 14.17
N GLU A 248 13.25 18.31 15.33
CA GLU A 248 13.63 19.41 16.23
C GLU A 248 14.64 20.38 15.60
N GLN A 249 15.31 19.98 14.53
CA GLN A 249 16.32 20.78 13.85
C GLN A 249 15.75 21.60 12.67
N TYR A 250 14.46 21.43 12.33
CA TYR A 250 13.80 22.28 11.34
C TYR A 250 13.29 23.57 11.99
N PRO A 251 13.31 24.71 11.28
CA PRO A 251 12.67 25.94 11.73
C PRO A 251 11.17 25.72 11.98
N GLU A 252 10.59 26.38 13.00
CA GLU A 252 9.17 26.25 13.42
C GLU A 252 8.14 26.54 12.31
N GLN A 253 8.54 27.13 11.18
CA GLN A 253 7.68 27.51 10.05
C GLN A 253 7.97 26.70 8.77
N THR A 254 8.52 25.48 8.90
CA THR A 254 8.82 24.58 7.76
C THR A 254 7.72 23.56 7.53
#